data_AF-A0A934Q4J0-F1
#
_entry.id   AF-A0A934Q4J0-F1
#
_cell.length_a   1.000
_cell.length_b   1.000
_cell.length_c   1.000
_cell.angle_alpha   90.00
_cell.angle_beta   90.00
_cell.angle_gamma   90.00
#
_symmetry.space_group_name_H-M   'P 1'
#
loop_
_entity.id
_entity.type
_entity.pdbx_description
1 polymer ?
#
loop_
_entity_poly.entity_id
_entity_poly.type
_entity_poly.pdbx_seq_one_letter_code
_entity_poly.pdbx_strand_id
1 'polypeptide(L)'
;MDERTVAATHERVNHFTGVGCALQGLALLAPFALGAGWGAAGVLVGIPVAIALWTVGSKHALTWRCGRCKNPLASDDVRICPSCGAALH
;
A
#
# COMPACT_ATOMS: atom_id res chain seq x y z
N MET A 1 1.64 9.72 -32.92
CA MET A 1 1.21 9.50 -31.53
C MET A 1 0.09 8.48 -31.61
N ASP A 2 0.39 7.22 -31.31
CA ASP A 2 -0.59 6.14 -31.38
C ASP A 2 -1.67 6.38 -30.32
N GLU A 3 -2.91 6.52 -30.75
CA GLU A 3 -4.09 6.85 -29.93
C GLU A 3 -4.51 5.70 -28.97
N ARG A 4 -3.61 4.72 -28.76
CA ARG A 4 -3.84 3.48 -28.00
C ARG A 4 -2.87 3.26 -26.84
N THR A 5 -1.84 4.09 -26.68
CA THR A 5 -0.90 4.00 -25.55
C THR A 5 -1.42 4.82 -24.36
N VAL A 6 -1.52 4.18 -23.20
CA VAL A 6 -2.03 4.80 -21.97
C VAL A 6 -1.01 4.56 -20.86
N ALA A 7 -0.69 5.57 -20.06
CA ALA A 7 0.21 5.39 -18.93
C ALA A 7 -0.44 4.52 -17.83
N ALA A 8 0.33 3.61 -17.24
CA ALA A 8 -0.05 2.98 -16.00
C ALA A 8 0.00 4.03 -14.87
N THR A 9 -1.06 4.14 -14.08
CA THR A 9 -1.11 5.07 -12.95
C THR A 9 -0.95 4.30 -11.64
N HIS A 10 -0.10 4.82 -10.76
CA HIS A 10 0.10 4.27 -9.43
C HIS A 10 -0.83 5.02 -8.47
N GLU A 11 -1.98 4.42 -8.15
CA GLU A 11 -2.98 5.04 -7.28
C GLU A 11 -3.00 4.36 -5.92
N ARG A 12 -3.19 5.16 -4.86
CA ARG A 12 -3.49 4.64 -3.53
C ARG A 12 -4.91 4.13 -3.52
N VAL A 13 -5.09 2.83 -3.27
CA VAL A 13 -6.42 2.26 -3.09
C VAL A 13 -6.63 2.09 -1.59
N ASN A 14 -7.54 2.90 -1.04
CA ASN A 14 -8.00 2.74 0.34
C ASN A 14 -8.91 1.50 0.44
N HIS A 15 -8.31 0.31 0.40
CA HIS A 15 -9.00 -0.88 0.90
C HIS A 15 -9.11 -0.76 2.41
N PHE A 16 -10.25 -0.24 2.89
CA PHE A 16 -10.60 -0.18 4.33
C PHE A 16 -10.61 -1.58 4.99
N THR A 17 -10.64 -2.64 4.19
CA THR A 17 -10.60 -4.06 4.58
C THR A 17 -9.28 -4.75 4.19
N GLY A 18 -8.20 -3.98 4.02
CA GLY A 18 -6.88 -4.51 3.67
C GLY A 18 -6.00 -4.82 4.88
N VAL A 19 -5.08 -5.78 4.71
CA VAL A 19 -4.01 -6.12 5.65
C VAL A 19 -3.21 -4.88 6.10
N GLY A 20 -3.13 -3.85 5.24
CA GLY A 20 -2.53 -2.55 5.57
C GLY A 20 -3.24 -1.78 6.69
N CYS A 21 -4.58 -1.80 6.76
CA CYS A 21 -5.32 -1.20 7.88
C CYS A 21 -5.09 -1.97 9.19
N ALA A 22 -5.03 -3.30 9.12
CA ALA A 22 -4.70 -4.11 10.30
C ALA A 22 -3.28 -3.83 10.81
N LEU A 23 -2.31 -3.70 9.89
CA LEU A 23 -0.93 -3.32 10.21
C LEU A 23 -0.83 -1.91 10.80
N GLN A 24 -1.58 -0.93 10.28
CA GLN A 24 -1.61 0.42 10.84
C GLN A 24 -2.30 0.47 12.22
N GLY A 25 -3.37 -0.30 12.42
CA GLY A 25 -4.01 -0.45 13.74
C GLY A 25 -3.09 -1.10 14.76
N LEU A 26 -2.38 -2.17 14.38
CA LEU A 26 -1.37 -2.81 15.22
C LEU A 26 -0.19 -1.90 15.50
N ALA A 27 0.26 -1.10 14.52
CA ALA A 27 1.30 -0.09 14.71
C ALA A 27 0.89 0.94 15.76
N LEU A 28 -0.38 1.38 15.76
CA LEU A 28 -0.89 2.33 16.74
C LEU A 28 -0.95 1.72 18.15
N LEU A 29 -1.26 0.42 18.25
CA LEU A 29 -1.35 -0.31 19.52
C LEU A 29 0.00 -0.78 20.07
N ALA A 30 1.00 -0.97 19.21
CA ALA A 30 2.33 -1.46 19.59
C ALA A 30 3.01 -0.65 20.73
N PRO A 31 3.05 0.71 20.70
CA PRO A 31 3.67 1.47 21.80
C PRO A 31 2.87 1.39 23.10
N PHE A 32 1.55 1.17 23.05
CA PHE A 32 0.73 0.96 24.24
C PHE A 32 0.90 -0.45 24.82
N ALA A 33 0.93 -1.47 23.98
CA ALA A 33 1.14 -2.86 24.39
C ALA A 33 2.55 -3.08 24.97
N LEU A 34 3.58 -2.55 24.30
CA LEU A 34 4.96 -2.64 24.77
C LEU A 34 5.21 -1.69 25.95
N GLY A 35 4.61 -0.50 25.95
CA GLY A 35 4.68 0.45 27.07
C GLY A 35 4.01 -0.07 28.34
N ALA A 36 2.90 -0.81 28.24
CA ALA A 36 2.24 -1.42 29.39
C ALA A 36 3.07 -2.55 30.02
N GLY A 37 3.83 -3.30 29.21
CA GLY A 37 4.68 -4.38 29.71
C GLY A 37 6.04 -3.92 30.24
N TRP A 38 6.69 -2.98 29.56
CA TRP A 38 8.11 -2.61 29.79
C TRP A 38 8.31 -1.14 30.20
N GLY A 39 7.23 -0.38 30.41
CA GLY A 39 7.30 1.04 30.78
C GLY A 39 7.97 1.89 29.71
N ALA A 40 8.81 2.84 30.12
CA ALA A 40 9.48 3.79 29.21
C ALA A 40 10.37 3.10 28.15
N ALA A 41 11.00 1.96 28.49
CA ALA A 41 11.79 1.19 27.53
C ALA A 41 10.92 0.56 26.44
N GLY A 42 9.71 0.11 26.80
CA GLY A 42 8.73 -0.42 25.85
C GLY A 42 8.23 0.63 24.85
N VAL A 43 8.10 1.89 25.28
CA VAL A 43 7.74 3.01 24.39
C VAL A 43 8.87 3.32 23.41
N LEU A 44 10.12 3.35 23.89
CA LEU A 44 11.29 3.64 23.04
C LEU A 44 11.49 2.58 21.93
N VAL A 45 11.17 1.31 22.19
CA VAL A 45 11.21 0.24 21.19
C VAL A 45 9.91 0.17 20.37
N GLY A 46 8.77 0.51 20.96
CA GLY A 46 7.48 0.47 20.28
C GLY A 46 7.32 1.52 19.18
N ILE A 47 7.87 2.73 19.36
CA ILE A 47 7.83 3.79 18.35
C ILE A 47 8.51 3.38 17.02
N PRO A 48 9.77 2.91 16.98
CA PRO A 48 10.41 2.51 15.73
C PRO A 48 9.70 1.30 15.07
N VAL A 49 9.17 0.37 15.87
CA VAL A 49 8.37 -0.76 15.36
C VAL A 49 7.07 -0.28 14.72
N ALA A 50 6.38 0.67 15.35
CA ALA A 50 5.18 1.29 14.78
C ALA A 50 5.48 2.01 13.45
N ILE A 51 6.58 2.75 13.38
CA ILE A 51 7.02 3.42 12.14
C ILE A 51 7.33 2.39 11.05
N ALA A 52 8.02 1.29 11.39
CA ALA A 52 8.32 0.22 10.44
C ALA A 52 7.03 -0.44 9.91
N LEU A 53 6.09 -0.78 10.78
CA LEU A 53 4.81 -1.36 10.37
C LEU A 53 3.96 -0.38 9.55
N TRP A 54 3.97 0.91 9.89
CA TRP A 54 3.25 1.96 9.16
C TRP A 54 3.79 2.14 7.73
N THR A 55 5.11 2.14 7.57
CA THR A 55 5.75 2.28 6.26
C THR A 55 5.51 1.05 5.37
N VAL A 56 5.59 -0.16 5.94
CA VAL A 56 5.25 -1.40 5.22
C VAL A 56 3.78 -1.43 4.82
N GLY A 57 2.86 -1.11 5.73
CA GLY A 57 1.43 -1.03 5.44
C GLY A 57 1.12 0.01 4.34
N SER A 58 1.81 1.15 4.36
CA SER A 58 1.64 2.20 3.33
C SER A 58 2.11 1.77 1.94
N LYS A 59 3.14 0.92 1.86
CA LYS A 59 3.60 0.35 0.57
C LYS A 59 2.57 -0.62 -0.03
N HIS A 60 1.86 -1.37 0.81
CA HIS A 60 0.80 -2.27 0.36
C HIS A 60 -0.50 -1.57 -0.08
N ALA A 61 -0.66 -0.28 0.22
CA ALA A 61 -1.81 0.52 -0.21
C ALA A 61 -1.70 1.03 -1.66
N LEU A 62 -0.53 0.86 -2.28
CA LEU A 62 -0.27 1.30 -3.63
C LEU A 62 -0.49 0.15 -4.60
N THR A 63 -1.35 0.36 -5.60
CA THR A 63 -1.59 -0.62 -6.65
C THR A 63 -1.50 0.05 -8.01
N TRP A 64 -0.91 -0.64 -8.97
CA TRP A 64 -0.91 -0.19 -10.35
C TRP A 64 -2.30 -0.33 -10.95
N ARG A 65 -2.74 0.68 -11.71
CA ARG A 65 -4.01 0.66 -12.42
C ARG A 65 -3.82 1.13 -13.86
N CYS A 66 -4.66 0.61 -14.75
CA CYS A 66 -4.70 1.11 -16.12
C CYS A 66 -5.27 2.54 -16.15
N GLY A 67 -4.57 3.50 -16.76
CA GLY A 67 -5.03 4.88 -16.86
C GLY A 67 -6.33 5.10 -17.65
N ARG A 68 -6.80 4.08 -18.39
CA ARG A 68 -8.06 4.14 -19.18
C ARG A 68 -9.25 3.54 -18.44
N CYS A 69 -9.20 2.25 -18.10
CA CYS A 69 -10.34 1.55 -17.48
C CYS A 69 -10.23 1.41 -15.96
N LYS A 70 -9.15 1.92 -15.35
CA LYS A 70 -8.87 1.85 -13.90
C LYS A 70 -8.81 0.44 -13.31
N ASN A 71 -8.72 -0.59 -14.17
CA ASN A 71 -8.58 -1.97 -13.73
C ASN A 71 -7.24 -2.14 -12.99
N PRO A 72 -7.22 -2.84 -11.84
CA PRO A 72 -5.98 -3.14 -11.13
C PRO A 72 -5.06 -3.99 -12.01
N LEU A 73 -3.78 -3.64 -11.99
CA LEU A 73 -2.68 -4.34 -12.65
C LEU A 73 -1.83 -5.00 -11.56
N ALA A 74 -1.36 -6.22 -11.81
CA ALA A 74 -0.52 -6.94 -10.87
C ALA A 74 0.89 -6.33 -10.75
N SER A 75 1.40 -5.72 -11.81
CA SER A 75 2.72 -5.07 -11.88
C SER A 75 2.73 -3.97 -12.95
N ASP A 76 3.80 -3.16 -12.95
CA ASP A 76 4.13 -2.20 -14.00
C ASP A 76 4.62 -2.86 -15.30
N ASP A 77 5.14 -4.09 -15.22
CA ASP A 77 5.54 -4.91 -16.37
C ASP A 77 4.37 -5.34 -17.29
N VAL A 78 3.12 -5.07 -16.90
CA VAL A 78 1.95 -5.41 -17.71
C VAL A 78 1.86 -4.46 -18.91
N ARG A 79 2.35 -4.91 -20.07
CA ARG A 79 2.34 -4.18 -21.35
C ARG A 79 0.95 -3.95 -21.94
N ILE A 80 -0.05 -4.77 -21.57
CA ILE A 80 -1.40 -4.73 -22.15
C ILE A 80 -2.43 -4.93 -21.03
N CYS A 81 -3.39 -4.02 -20.94
CA CYS A 81 -4.47 -4.16 -19.96
C CYS A 81 -5.39 -5.35 -20.31
N PRO A 82 -5.59 -6.33 -19.42
CA PRO A 82 -6.42 -7.51 -19.71
C PRO A 82 -7.91 -7.21 -19.85
N SER A 83 -8.38 -6.06 -19.37
CA SER A 83 -9.79 -5.67 -19.40
C SER A 83 -10.15 -4.84 -20.64
N CYS A 84 -9.33 -3.85 -21.01
CA CYS A 84 -9.64 -2.93 -22.11
C CYS A 84 -8.71 -3.05 -23.33
N GLY A 85 -7.68 -3.91 -23.26
CA GLY A 85 -6.73 -4.11 -24.35
C GLY A 85 -5.83 -2.90 -24.65
N ALA A 86 -5.83 -1.87 -23.81
CA ALA A 86 -4.96 -0.71 -23.98
C ALA A 86 -3.49 -1.11 -23.79
N ALA A 87 -2.61 -0.61 -24.67
CA ALA A 87 -1.17 -0.77 -24.52
C ALA A 87 -0.70 0.17 -23.41
N LEU A 88 0.02 -0.38 -22.43
CA LEU A 88 0.56 0.34 -21.27
C LEU A 88 2.05 0.58 -21.51
N HIS A 89 2.49 1.82 -21.28
CA HIS A 89 3.89 2.22 -21.24
C HIS A 89 4.21 2.85 -19.88
#